data_AF-A0A7R9K8S5-F1
#
_entry.id   AF-A0A7R9K8S5-F1
#
_cell.length_a   1.000
_cell.length_b   1.000
_cell.length_c   1.000
_cell.angle_alpha   90.00
_cell.angle_beta   90.00
_cell.angle_gamma   90.00
#
_symmetry.space_group_name_H-M   'P 1'
#
loop_
_entity.id
_entity.type
_entity.pdbx_description
1 polymer ?
#
loop_
_entity_poly.entity_id
_entity_poly.type
_entity_poly.pdbx_seq_one_letter_code
_entity_poly.pdbx_strand_id
1 'polypeptide(L)'
;MIPFMLEVSKDLKNYLDRELSKGPLEAKDLAARYTTDNLASCEFGIHGRALSDVDDTFRKLGKEIFDPSFLKNIKFVLQLYFPGIFDILKLR
;
A
#
# COMPACT_ATOMS: atom_id res chain seq x y z
N MET A 1 7.03 13.99 -6.78
CA MET A 1 7.45 12.74 -6.11
C MET A 1 8.39 12.99 -4.93
N ILE A 2 9.64 13.48 -5.13
CA ILE A 2 10.61 13.66 -4.01
C ILE A 2 10.05 14.48 -2.82
N PRO A 3 9.38 15.63 -3.01
CA PRO A 3 8.84 16.39 -1.88
C PRO A 3 7.81 15.61 -1.05
N PHE A 4 6.93 14.85 -1.72
CA PHE A 4 5.95 13.99 -1.05
C PHE A 4 6.62 12.87 -0.27
N MET A 5 7.64 12.22 -0.84
CA MET A 5 8.39 11.18 -0.11
C MET A 5 9.09 11.74 1.14
N LEU A 6 9.60 12.98 1.07
CA LEU A 6 10.19 13.64 2.24
C LEU A 6 9.15 13.95 3.31
N GLU A 7 7.94 14.33 2.93
CA GLU A 7 6.83 14.57 3.86
C GLU A 7 6.42 13.25 4.56
N VAL A 8 6.15 12.20 3.80
CA VAL A 8 5.82 10.86 4.36
C VAL A 8 6.96 10.32 5.23
N SER A 9 8.22 10.63 4.91
CA SER A 9 9.37 10.24 5.73
C SER A 9 9.43 10.98 7.06
N LYS A 10 8.96 12.23 7.13
CA LYS A 10 8.80 12.95 8.41
C LYS A 10 7.72 12.29 9.25
N ASP A 11 6.62 11.86 8.65
CA ASP A 11 5.54 11.17 9.37
C ASP A 11 5.99 9.80 9.88
N LEU A 12 6.79 9.07 9.09
CA LEU A 12 7.42 7.84 9.52
C LEU A 12 8.31 8.07 10.75
N LYS A 13 9.14 9.11 10.75
CA LYS A 13 9.96 9.47 11.91
C LYS A 13 9.09 9.75 13.13
N ASN A 14 8.07 10.60 12.98
CA ASN A 14 7.15 10.95 14.07
C ASN A 14 6.39 9.71 14.60
N TYR A 15 6.05 8.76 13.73
CA TYR A 15 5.44 7.49 14.11
C TYR A 15 6.41 6.63 14.92
N LEU A 16 7.64 6.46 14.44
CA LEU A 16 8.68 5.68 15.12
C LEU A 16 9.01 6.25 16.50
N ASP A 17 9.17 7.57 16.62
CA ASP A 17 9.44 8.25 17.89
C ASP A 17 8.33 7.98 18.94
N ARG A 18 7.08 7.79 18.49
CA ARG A 18 5.93 7.48 19.35
C ARG A 18 5.81 5.99 19.69
N GLU A 19 6.02 5.10 18.71
CA GLU A 19 5.70 3.68 18.85
C GLU A 19 6.88 2.82 19.34
N LEU A 20 8.14 3.22 19.09
CA LEU A 20 9.32 2.44 19.51
C LEU A 20 9.40 2.28 21.04
N SER A 21 8.85 3.24 21.79
CA SER A 21 8.77 3.16 23.26
C SER A 21 7.79 2.09 23.77
N LYS A 22 6.85 1.64 22.92
CA LYS A 22 5.79 0.69 23.28
C LYS A 22 6.16 -0.77 23.02
N GLY A 23 7.20 -1.01 22.22
CA GLY A 23 7.68 -2.36 21.92
C GLY A 23 8.24 -2.50 20.49
N PRO A 24 8.65 -3.72 20.12
CA PRO A 24 9.13 -4.00 18.77
C PRO A 24 8.02 -3.80 17.73
N LEU A 25 8.41 -3.28 16.57
CA LEU A 25 7.53 -3.10 15.42
C LEU A 25 7.78 -4.18 14.38
N GLU A 26 6.71 -4.64 13.74
CA GLU A 26 6.81 -5.59 12.64
C GLU A 26 7.23 -4.84 11.36
N ALA A 27 8.41 -5.18 10.84
CA ALA A 27 9.06 -4.42 9.78
C ALA A 27 8.26 -4.45 8.46
N LYS A 28 7.60 -5.57 8.15
CA LYS A 28 6.78 -5.69 6.93
C LYS A 28 5.52 -4.83 7.01
N ASP A 29 4.84 -4.78 8.16
CA ASP A 29 3.69 -3.89 8.33
C ASP A 29 4.09 -2.42 8.22
N LEU A 30 5.20 -2.03 8.87
CA LEU A 30 5.74 -0.67 8.80
C LEU A 30 6.10 -0.26 7.37
N ALA A 31 6.88 -1.08 6.66
CA ALA A 31 7.28 -0.82 5.29
C ALA A 31 6.06 -0.71 4.36
N ALA A 32 5.05 -1.55 4.58
CA ALA A 32 3.86 -1.52 3.76
C ALA A 32 2.99 -0.28 4.03
N ARG A 33 2.86 0.19 5.28
CA ARG A 33 2.21 1.49 5.59
C ARG A 33 2.93 2.65 4.93
N TYR A 34 4.26 2.72 5.07
CA TYR A 34 5.09 3.75 4.43
C TYR A 34 4.95 3.76 2.91
N THR A 35 4.94 2.57 2.29
CA THR A 35 4.78 2.44 0.83
C THR A 35 3.39 2.87 0.37
N THR A 36 2.35 2.52 1.13
CA THR A 36 0.98 2.94 0.86
C THR A 36 0.82 4.46 0.94
N ASP A 37 1.41 5.12 1.95
CA ASP A 37 1.36 6.58 2.07
C ASP A 37 2.11 7.29 0.93
N ASN A 38 3.25 6.75 0.51
CA ASN A 38 3.97 7.25 -0.65
C ASN A 38 3.15 7.11 -1.95
N LEU A 39 2.45 5.98 -2.14
CA LEU A 39 1.57 5.76 -3.29
C LEU A 39 0.43 6.80 -3.28
N ALA A 40 -0.30 6.92 -2.17
CA ALA A 40 -1.38 7.89 -2.00
C ALA A 40 -0.92 9.32 -2.30
N SER A 41 0.25 9.71 -1.76
CA SER A 41 0.75 11.07 -1.85
C SER A 41 1.35 11.38 -3.23
N CYS A 42 2.12 10.45 -3.80
CA CYS A 42 2.80 10.68 -5.08
C CYS A 42 1.88 10.53 -6.29
N GLU A 43 0.95 9.57 -6.25
CA GLU A 43 0.11 9.22 -7.41
C GLU A 43 -1.23 9.95 -7.38
N PHE A 44 -1.83 10.09 -6.21
CA PHE A 44 -3.16 10.72 -6.06
C PHE A 44 -3.09 12.13 -5.47
N GLY A 45 -1.92 12.57 -4.97
CA GLY A 45 -1.78 13.87 -4.30
C GLY A 45 -2.52 13.95 -2.97
N ILE A 46 -2.87 12.81 -2.37
CA ILE A 46 -3.64 12.71 -1.13
C ILE A 46 -2.74 12.22 -0.01
N HIS A 47 -2.86 12.82 1.16
CA HIS A 47 -2.14 12.36 2.34
C HIS A 47 -2.80 11.11 2.93
N GLY A 48 -2.22 9.93 2.66
CA GLY A 48 -2.81 8.61 2.93
C GLY A 48 -3.01 8.24 4.41
N ARG A 49 -2.26 8.85 5.33
CA ARG A 49 -2.30 8.59 6.79
C ARG A 49 -2.23 7.11 7.21
N ALA A 50 -1.74 6.21 6.36
CA ALA A 50 -1.58 4.77 6.61
C ALA A 50 -0.65 4.46 7.80
N LEU A 51 0.28 5.36 8.11
CA LEU A 51 1.12 5.25 9.30
C LEU A 51 0.36 5.49 10.61
N SER A 52 -0.66 6.35 10.62
CA SER A 52 -1.35 6.77 11.85
C SER A 52 -2.73 6.14 12.03
N ASP A 53 -3.41 5.84 10.92
CA ASP A 53 -4.77 5.32 10.92
C ASP A 53 -4.78 3.81 10.67
N VAL A 54 -5.56 3.09 11.45
CA VAL A 54 -5.77 1.63 11.27
C VAL A 54 -6.74 1.38 10.11
N ASP A 55 -7.53 2.40 9.74
CA ASP A 55 -8.64 2.30 8.80
C ASP A 55 -8.40 2.95 7.43
N ASP A 56 -7.13 3.19 7.07
CA ASP A 56 -6.78 3.72 5.75
C ASP A 56 -7.28 2.80 4.61
N THR A 57 -8.04 3.40 3.70
CA THR A 57 -8.66 2.73 2.55
C THR A 57 -7.60 2.15 1.62
N PHE A 58 -6.48 2.85 1.42
CA PHE A 58 -5.40 2.36 0.57
C PHE A 58 -4.68 1.17 1.22
N ARG A 59 -4.51 1.18 2.55
CA ARG A 59 -3.93 0.05 3.29
C ARG A 59 -4.81 -1.20 3.22
N LYS A 60 -6.14 -1.04 3.35
CA LYS A 60 -7.11 -2.14 3.21
C LYS A 60 -7.07 -2.73 1.80
N LEU A 61 -7.15 -1.88 0.78
CA LEU A 61 -7.07 -2.29 -0.62
C LEU A 61 -5.74 -3.00 -0.91
N GLY A 62 -4.62 -2.46 -0.43
CA GLY A 62 -3.31 -3.11 -0.58
C GLY A 62 -3.27 -4.49 0.06
N LYS A 63 -3.85 -4.69 1.24
CA LYS A 63 -3.95 -6.02 1.85
C LYS A 63 -4.79 -6.99 1.03
N GLU A 64 -5.87 -6.55 0.39
CA GLU A 64 -6.70 -7.39 -0.48
C GLU A 64 -5.99 -7.78 -1.79
N ILE A 65 -5.26 -6.84 -2.40
CA ILE A 65 -4.48 -7.08 -3.62
C ILE A 65 -3.34 -8.06 -3.35
N PHE A 66 -2.65 -7.92 -2.22
CA PHE A 66 -1.50 -8.75 -1.84
C PHE A 66 -1.86 -9.89 -0.88
N ASP A 67 -3.16 -10.18 -0.72
CA ASP A 67 -3.63 -11.32 0.07
C ASP A 67 -3.09 -12.61 -0.56
N PRO A 68 -2.51 -13.55 0.20
CA PRO A 68 -1.83 -14.74 -0.33
C PRO A 68 -2.77 -15.79 -0.98
N SER A 69 -3.95 -15.40 -1.45
CA SER A 69 -4.82 -16.27 -2.23
C SER A 69 -4.21 -16.53 -3.61
N PHE A 70 -3.66 -17.74 -3.79
CA PHE A 70 -3.00 -18.19 -5.00
C PHE A 70 -3.84 -17.95 -6.28
N LEU A 71 -5.15 -18.23 -6.22
CA LEU A 71 -6.07 -18.02 -7.34
C LEU A 71 -6.28 -16.54 -7.67
N LYS A 72 -6.39 -15.67 -6.66
CA LYS A 72 -6.51 -14.22 -6.87
C LYS A 72 -5.24 -13.64 -7.47
N ASN A 73 -4.07 -14.07 -6.98
CA ASN A 73 -2.77 -13.63 -7.47
C ASN A 73 -2.53 -14.07 -8.92
N ILE A 74 -2.86 -15.32 -9.27
CA ILE A 74 -2.78 -15.79 -10.66
C ILE A 74 -3.72 -14.98 -11.56
N LYS A 75 -4.98 -14.78 -11.13
CA LYS A 75 -5.94 -13.98 -11.91
C LYS A 75 -5.43 -12.56 -12.12
N PHE A 76 -4.91 -11.92 -11.07
CA PHE A 76 -4.37 -10.56 -11.13
C PHE A 76 -3.19 -10.46 -12.10
N VAL A 77 -2.22 -11.38 -12.00
CA VAL A 77 -1.06 -11.44 -12.91
C VAL A 77 -1.51 -11.66 -14.36
N LEU A 78 -2.43 -12.60 -14.61
CA LEU A 78 -2.94 -12.86 -15.96
C LEU A 78 -3.67 -11.63 -16.53
N GLN A 79 -4.44 -10.91 -15.72
CA GLN A 79 -5.10 -9.67 -16.13
C GLN A 79 -4.09 -8.55 -16.44
N LEU A 80 -3.01 -8.46 -15.67
CA LEU A 80 -1.96 -7.45 -15.86
C LEU A 80 -1.16 -7.67 -17.16
N TYR A 81 -0.80 -8.93 -17.44
CA TYR A 81 0.09 -9.26 -18.57
C TYR A 81 -0.66 -9.65 -19.86
N PHE A 82 -1.91 -10.11 -19.77
CA PHE A 82 -2.71 -10.51 -20.92
C PHE A 82 -4.09 -9.81 -20.95
N PRO A 83 -4.15 -8.46 -20.98
CA PRO A 83 -5.41 -7.73 -20.97
C PRO A 83 -6.33 -8.13 -22.14
N GLY A 84 -5.75 -8.38 -23.32
CA GLY A 84 -6.52 -8.75 -24.51
C GLY A 84 -7.28 -10.08 -24.43
N ILE A 85 -6.79 -11.05 -23.65
CA ILE A 85 -7.50 -12.35 -23.47
C ILE A 85 -8.76 -12.13 -22.64
N PHE A 86 -8.69 -11.29 -21.61
CA PHE A 86 -9.84 -10.97 -20.77
C PHE A 86 -10.87 -10.11 -21.49
N ASP A 87 -10.42 -9.20 -22.37
CA ASP A 87 -11.32 -8.39 -23.21
C ASP A 87 -12.04 -9.26 -24.26
N ILE A 88 -11.36 -10.26 -24.85
CA ILE A 88 -11.96 -11.22 -25.80
C ILE A 88 -12.98 -12.14 -25.10
N LEU A 89 -12.68 -12.62 -23.89
CA LEU A 89 -13.57 -13.47 -23.11
C LEU A 89 -14.68 -12.71 -22.36
N LYS A 90 -14.73 -11.37 -22.43
CA LYS A 90 -15.67 -10.52 -21.65
C LYS A 90 -15.68 -10.83 -20.15
N LEU A 91 -14.52 -11.16 -19.58
CA LEU A 91 -14.34 -11.46 -18.15
C LEU A 91 -13.98 -10.22 -17.32
N ARG A 92 -14.20 -9.04 -17.90
CA ARG A 92 -13.94 -7.72 -17.33
C ARG A 92 -15.21 -7.15 -16.72
#